data_AF-A0AAV2TH54-F1
#
_entry.id   AF-A0AAV2TH54-F1
#
_cell.length_a   1.000
_cell.length_b   1.000
_cell.length_c   1.000
_cell.angle_alpha   90.00
_cell.angle_beta   90.00
_cell.angle_gamma   90.00
#
_symmetry.space_group_name_H-M   'P 1'
#
loop_
_entity.id
_entity.type
_entity.pdbx_description
1 polymer ?
#
loop_
_entity_poly.entity_id
_entity_poly.type
_entity_poly.pdbx_seq_one_letter_code
_entity_poly.pdbx_strand_id
1 'polypeptide(L)'
;MTLASIPSILLASLCVVFKDILPAYKIRPLTDTEKSQPMKKETRKIRFFEENLLSYYKKYIVALQSSLTERPKSDQEVKQCPQVEQRVVLNCACQLLESHPNFNFFDELLSTVVPYLNSPNVWVQSLVLSTIRCVLKSDRDGDASLLVCRTLHSFCRKRSYKVRPPVIKALASVPITEIEHDGNPRRTQEERMKLSRKERKANKLQKKFEKAMAETDATQSHERRKKLNTLMLNEILFVFFKILKMGATSELLSAVLDGLSIYANLINVVYVDSLLSILNSLISNESTGLLDSLNCVHTALKILNNPASGSALESDPTRFYNHLYSLLGRMVGVSAPPQKTQLRASHITFLSGAYGRPITPASIAVSQCTHRAIITGQHNDAEENKQATESGSSRTNIRVNLLKTEELTDVMLSCLNLLLIHRKRDVSTNRVLGFVKRLIGAALTMSEPSCAGAVLVRLHHLFRLFPQCEVLFDSETEIGGAYKPDVDDPEICLPASSCLWELALLHRHFSPLIIF
;
A
#
# COMPACT_ATOMS: atom_id res chain seq x y z
N MET A 1 -19.66 -28.13 16.50
CA MET A 1 -19.58 -28.48 15.07
C MET A 1 -20.94 -28.24 14.45
N THR A 2 -21.14 -27.09 13.78
CA THR A 2 -22.38 -26.85 13.02
C THR A 2 -22.35 -27.76 11.79
N LEU A 3 -23.35 -28.61 11.64
CA LEU A 3 -23.42 -29.62 10.57
C LEU A 3 -23.33 -28.94 9.20
N ALA A 4 -22.18 -29.09 8.55
CA ALA A 4 -22.01 -28.68 7.16
C ALA A 4 -22.83 -29.61 6.26
N SER A 5 -23.43 -29.08 5.20
CA SER A 5 -24.26 -29.87 4.29
C SER A 5 -23.44 -31.03 3.67
N ILE A 6 -24.08 -32.17 3.43
CA ILE A 6 -23.47 -33.34 2.77
C ILE A 6 -22.65 -32.96 1.51
N PRO A 7 -23.12 -32.11 0.57
CA PRO A 7 -22.31 -31.71 -0.58
C PRO A 7 -21.08 -30.90 -0.20
N SER A 8 -21.14 -30.01 0.80
CA SER A 8 -19.96 -29.24 1.24
C SER A 8 -18.87 -30.14 1.87
N ILE A 9 -19.26 -31.18 2.60
CA ILE A 9 -18.34 -32.20 3.15
C ILE A 9 -17.73 -33.03 2.01
N LEU A 10 -18.55 -33.44 1.03
CA LEU A 10 -18.07 -34.17 -0.15
C LEU A 10 -17.02 -33.35 -0.92
N LEU A 11 -17.31 -32.07 -1.21
CA LEU A 11 -16.39 -31.17 -1.90
C LEU A 11 -15.07 -30.97 -1.13
N ALA A 12 -15.12 -30.91 0.20
CA ALA A 12 -13.94 -30.83 1.06
C ALA A 12 -13.12 -32.13 1.06
N SER A 13 -13.77 -33.30 1.10
CA SER A 13 -13.07 -34.60 1.01
C SER A 13 -12.37 -34.77 -0.34
N LEU A 14 -13.02 -34.40 -1.43
CA LEU A 14 -12.44 -34.41 -2.78
C LEU A 14 -11.30 -33.40 -2.93
N CYS A 15 -11.35 -32.25 -2.23
CA CYS A 15 -10.25 -31.28 -2.21
C CYS A 15 -8.94 -31.90 -1.70
N VAL A 16 -9.01 -32.70 -0.62
CA VAL A 16 -7.83 -33.41 -0.08
C VAL A 16 -7.33 -34.45 -1.08
N VAL A 17 -8.23 -35.25 -1.66
CA VAL A 17 -7.88 -36.26 -2.67
C VAL A 17 -7.20 -35.63 -3.90
N PHE A 18 -7.70 -34.51 -4.41
CA PHE A 18 -7.05 -33.80 -5.53
C PHE A 18 -5.70 -33.20 -5.12
N LYS A 19 -5.56 -32.66 -3.92
CA LYS A 19 -4.27 -32.14 -3.44
C LYS A 19 -3.15 -33.19 -3.52
N ASP A 20 -3.46 -34.44 -3.19
CA ASP A 20 -2.49 -35.55 -3.16
C ASP A 20 -2.28 -36.22 -4.54
N ILE A 21 -3.31 -36.25 -5.41
CA ILE A 21 -3.26 -36.94 -6.71
C ILE A 21 -2.77 -36.05 -7.86
N LEU A 22 -2.94 -34.72 -7.77
CA LEU A 22 -2.59 -33.81 -8.87
C LEU A 22 -1.06 -33.78 -9.11
N PRO A 23 -0.60 -33.97 -10.36
CA PRO A 23 0.82 -33.91 -10.70
C PRO A 23 1.32 -32.47 -10.78
N ALA A 24 2.61 -32.27 -10.48
CA ALA A 24 3.27 -30.96 -10.56
C ALA A 24 3.50 -30.43 -12.00
N TYR A 25 3.05 -31.15 -13.04
CA TYR A 25 3.20 -30.75 -14.45
C TYR A 25 1.84 -30.48 -15.12
N LYS A 26 1.82 -29.52 -16.06
CA LYS A 26 0.65 -29.23 -16.90
C LYS A 26 0.40 -30.40 -17.86
N ILE A 27 -0.79 -30.98 -17.83
CA ILE A 27 -1.21 -32.03 -18.76
C ILE A 27 -1.66 -31.36 -20.07
N ARG A 28 -0.97 -31.62 -21.18
CA ARG A 28 -1.32 -31.07 -22.49
C ARG A 28 -2.49 -31.86 -23.11
N PRO A 29 -3.57 -31.21 -23.59
CA PRO A 29 -4.57 -31.89 -24.41
C PRO A 29 -3.96 -32.28 -25.77
N LEU A 30 -4.16 -33.55 -26.16
CA LEU A 30 -3.66 -34.10 -27.43
C LEU A 30 -4.49 -33.63 -28.62
N THR A 31 -3.85 -33.40 -29.77
CA THR A 31 -4.56 -33.17 -31.04
C THR A 31 -5.14 -34.47 -31.58
N ASP A 32 -6.17 -34.39 -32.42
CA ASP A 32 -6.87 -35.60 -32.90
C ASP A 32 -5.98 -36.49 -33.81
N THR A 33 -4.93 -35.91 -34.39
CA THR A 33 -3.82 -36.61 -35.06
C THR A 33 -2.93 -37.42 -34.12
N GLU A 34 -2.73 -36.96 -32.87
CA GLU A 34 -1.92 -37.66 -31.85
C GLU A 34 -2.72 -38.75 -31.12
N LYS A 35 -4.07 -38.71 -31.20
CA LYS A 35 -4.99 -39.71 -30.64
C LYS A 35 -5.17 -40.95 -31.54
N SER A 36 -5.11 -40.77 -32.85
CA SER A 36 -5.24 -41.87 -33.83
C SER A 36 -3.95 -42.69 -34.01
N GLN A 37 -2.81 -42.17 -33.55
CA GLN A 37 -1.52 -42.86 -33.64
C GLN A 37 -1.47 -44.13 -32.76
N PRO A 38 -1.03 -45.29 -33.29
CA PRO A 38 -0.92 -46.52 -32.50
C PRO A 38 0.15 -46.39 -31.41
N MET A 39 -0.15 -46.90 -30.22
CA MET A 39 0.68 -46.77 -29.02
C MET A 39 0.95 -48.11 -28.33
N LYS A 40 2.05 -48.15 -27.55
CA LYS A 40 2.29 -49.21 -26.56
C LYS A 40 1.20 -49.20 -25.49
N LYS A 41 0.86 -50.40 -24.97
CA LYS A 41 -0.22 -50.60 -23.98
C LYS A 41 -0.06 -49.74 -22.72
N GLU A 42 1.17 -49.57 -22.24
CA GLU A 42 1.48 -48.79 -21.03
C GLU A 42 1.27 -47.28 -21.24
N THR A 43 1.79 -46.73 -22.34
CA THR A 43 1.56 -45.33 -22.73
C THR A 43 0.07 -45.03 -22.89
N ARG A 44 -0.71 -45.98 -23.42
CA ARG A 44 -2.17 -45.86 -23.55
C ARG A 44 -2.88 -45.82 -22.18
N LYS A 45 -2.43 -46.61 -21.20
CA LYS A 45 -2.97 -46.58 -19.83
C LYS A 45 -2.72 -45.24 -19.14
N ILE A 46 -1.51 -44.69 -19.26
CA ILE A 46 -1.14 -43.39 -18.67
C ILE A 46 -2.02 -42.28 -19.27
N ARG A 47 -2.11 -42.20 -20.61
CA ARG A 47 -2.97 -41.19 -21.28
C ARG A 47 -4.44 -41.30 -20.87
N PHE A 48 -4.98 -42.53 -20.79
CA PHE A 48 -6.36 -42.74 -20.33
C PHE A 48 -6.57 -42.27 -18.88
N PHE A 49 -5.59 -42.45 -18.00
CA PHE A 49 -5.64 -41.92 -16.65
C PHE A 49 -5.61 -40.38 -16.64
N GLU A 50 -4.69 -39.76 -17.38
CA GLU A 50 -4.55 -38.29 -17.48
C GLU A 50 -5.81 -37.61 -18.07
N GLU A 51 -6.40 -38.17 -19.14
CA GLU A 51 -7.64 -37.66 -19.74
C GLU A 51 -8.82 -37.73 -18.76
N ASN A 52 -8.96 -38.84 -18.03
CA ASN A 52 -10.00 -39.00 -17.01
C ASN A 52 -9.77 -38.06 -15.83
N LEU A 53 -8.53 -37.93 -15.34
CA LEU A 53 -8.17 -37.01 -14.25
C LEU A 53 -8.54 -35.57 -14.60
N LEU A 54 -8.19 -35.09 -15.81
CA LEU A 54 -8.61 -33.76 -16.28
C LEU A 54 -10.14 -33.63 -16.39
N SER A 55 -10.84 -34.67 -16.87
CA SER A 55 -12.30 -34.68 -17.00
C SER A 55 -13.00 -34.58 -15.63
N TYR A 56 -12.55 -35.36 -14.64
CA TYR A 56 -13.08 -35.30 -13.28
C TYR A 56 -12.72 -33.99 -12.57
N TYR A 57 -11.48 -33.52 -12.71
CA TYR A 57 -11.06 -32.25 -12.12
C TYR A 57 -11.81 -31.05 -12.71
N LYS A 58 -12.08 -31.03 -14.02
CA LYS A 58 -12.95 -30.02 -14.64
C LYS A 58 -14.38 -30.06 -14.09
N LYS A 59 -14.98 -31.26 -13.96
CA LYS A 59 -16.32 -31.42 -13.33
C LYS A 59 -16.33 -30.92 -11.89
N TYR A 60 -15.26 -31.16 -11.15
CA TYR A 60 -15.10 -30.68 -9.77
C TYR A 60 -14.99 -29.15 -9.70
N ILE A 61 -14.21 -28.49 -10.57
CA ILE A 61 -14.17 -27.02 -10.67
C ILE A 61 -15.56 -26.45 -11.00
N VAL A 62 -16.29 -27.04 -11.94
CA VAL A 62 -17.65 -26.61 -12.28
C VAL A 62 -18.61 -26.76 -11.10
N ALA A 63 -18.47 -27.83 -10.30
CA ALA A 63 -19.24 -28.03 -9.07
C ALA A 63 -18.89 -26.99 -7.97
N LEU A 64 -17.60 -26.65 -7.80
CA LEU A 64 -17.18 -25.54 -6.92
C LEU A 64 -17.80 -24.21 -7.41
N GLN A 65 -17.79 -23.96 -8.72
CA GLN A 65 -18.35 -22.75 -9.32
C GLN A 65 -19.87 -22.65 -9.14
N SER A 66 -20.63 -23.75 -9.30
CA SER A 66 -22.09 -23.73 -9.10
C SER A 66 -22.43 -23.46 -7.64
N SER A 67 -21.82 -24.18 -6.68
CA SER A 67 -22.04 -23.95 -5.25
C SER A 67 -21.61 -22.56 -4.75
N LEU A 68 -20.72 -21.87 -5.47
CA LEU A 68 -20.33 -20.48 -5.21
C LEU A 68 -21.25 -19.45 -5.90
N THR A 69 -21.82 -19.79 -7.06
CA THR A 69 -22.65 -18.88 -7.88
C THR A 69 -24.13 -18.93 -7.50
N GLU A 70 -24.59 -20.05 -6.92
CA GLU A 70 -25.94 -20.22 -6.37
C GLU A 70 -26.19 -19.22 -5.23
N ARG A 71 -26.75 -18.07 -5.59
CA ARG A 71 -27.38 -17.16 -4.64
C ARG A 71 -28.68 -17.80 -4.14
N PRO A 72 -28.98 -17.75 -2.83
CA PRO A 72 -30.29 -18.13 -2.35
C PRO A 72 -31.35 -17.28 -3.05
N LYS A 73 -32.27 -17.92 -3.75
CA LYS A 73 -33.48 -17.28 -4.27
C LYS A 73 -34.52 -17.27 -3.16
N SER A 74 -35.25 -16.16 -3.08
CA SER A 74 -36.34 -15.86 -2.12
C SER A 74 -35.96 -15.73 -0.64
N ASP A 75 -36.64 -14.78 -0.01
CA ASP A 75 -36.57 -14.45 1.42
C ASP A 75 -37.22 -15.52 2.30
N GLN A 76 -36.88 -15.51 3.60
CA GLN A 76 -37.48 -16.36 4.66
C GLN A 76 -37.21 -17.87 4.38
N GLU A 77 -36.22 -18.57 4.97
CA GLU A 77 -35.95 -18.71 6.40
C GLU A 77 -34.53 -19.29 6.74
N VAL A 78 -33.48 -19.12 5.91
CA VAL A 78 -32.15 -19.73 6.19
C VAL A 78 -31.00 -18.71 6.27
N LYS A 79 -30.94 -17.93 7.36
CA LYS A 79 -29.96 -16.81 7.51
C LYS A 79 -28.59 -17.16 8.08
N GLN A 80 -28.28 -18.43 8.41
CA GLN A 80 -26.97 -18.81 8.99
C GLN A 80 -26.20 -19.91 8.23
N CYS A 81 -26.85 -20.99 7.78
CA CYS A 81 -26.16 -22.11 7.11
C CYS A 81 -25.45 -21.77 5.77
N PRO A 82 -26.06 -21.06 4.79
CA PRO A 82 -25.46 -20.94 3.45
C PRO A 82 -24.13 -20.15 3.45
N GLN A 83 -23.91 -19.27 4.42
CA GLN A 83 -22.63 -18.59 4.57
C GLN A 83 -21.50 -19.52 5.03
N VAL A 84 -21.81 -20.56 5.82
CA VAL A 84 -20.80 -21.54 6.27
C VAL A 84 -20.39 -22.42 5.10
N GLU A 85 -21.34 -22.88 4.31
CA GLU A 85 -21.08 -23.71 3.12
C GLU A 85 -20.23 -22.98 2.09
N GLN A 86 -20.60 -21.74 1.73
CA GLN A 86 -19.80 -20.90 0.84
C GLN A 86 -18.37 -20.66 1.37
N ARG A 87 -18.19 -20.53 2.69
CA ARG A 87 -16.86 -20.38 3.31
C ARG A 87 -16.03 -21.67 3.23
N VAL A 88 -16.65 -22.85 3.40
CA VAL A 88 -15.96 -24.14 3.25
C VAL A 88 -15.56 -24.37 1.79
N VAL A 89 -16.48 -24.17 0.84
CA VAL A 89 -16.22 -24.34 -0.60
C VAL A 89 -15.14 -23.35 -1.08
N LEU A 90 -15.18 -22.09 -0.65
CA LEU A 90 -14.14 -21.11 -0.96
C LEU A 90 -12.78 -21.47 -0.34
N ASN A 91 -12.76 -22.03 0.88
CA ASN A 91 -11.53 -22.51 1.52
C ASN A 91 -10.92 -23.69 0.74
N CYS A 92 -11.74 -24.60 0.21
CA CYS A 92 -11.27 -25.68 -0.67
C CYS A 92 -10.63 -25.12 -1.96
N ALA A 93 -11.31 -24.18 -2.63
CA ALA A 93 -10.78 -23.50 -3.81
C ALA A 93 -9.44 -22.77 -3.51
N CYS A 94 -9.35 -22.13 -2.34
CA CYS A 94 -8.13 -21.47 -1.88
C CYS A 94 -6.98 -22.45 -1.60
N GLN A 95 -7.24 -23.57 -0.93
CA GLN A 95 -6.22 -24.60 -0.64
C GLN A 95 -5.69 -25.26 -1.91
N LEU A 96 -6.53 -25.44 -2.93
CA LEU A 96 -6.09 -25.95 -4.23
C LEU A 96 -5.15 -24.97 -4.94
N LEU A 97 -5.49 -23.67 -4.96
CA LEU A 97 -4.61 -22.62 -5.50
C LEU A 97 -3.24 -22.58 -4.81
N GLU A 98 -3.20 -22.75 -3.49
CA GLU A 98 -1.94 -22.81 -2.72
C GLU A 98 -1.12 -24.07 -2.99
N SER A 99 -1.78 -25.23 -3.16
CA SER A 99 -1.09 -26.51 -3.35
C SER A 99 -0.50 -26.70 -4.76
N HIS A 100 -1.20 -26.23 -5.80
CA HIS A 100 -0.86 -26.51 -7.20
C HIS A 100 -0.89 -25.22 -8.05
N PRO A 101 -0.03 -24.22 -7.75
CA PRO A 101 0.14 -23.06 -8.62
C PRO A 101 0.63 -23.55 -9.99
N ASN A 102 0.00 -23.09 -11.07
CA ASN A 102 0.22 -23.51 -12.46
C ASN A 102 -0.37 -24.88 -12.90
N PHE A 103 -1.22 -25.58 -12.14
CA PHE A 103 -1.94 -26.72 -12.74
C PHE A 103 -3.00 -26.27 -13.78
N ASN A 104 -3.50 -27.20 -14.60
CA ASN A 104 -4.56 -26.94 -15.58
C ASN A 104 -5.80 -26.29 -14.93
N PHE A 105 -6.52 -25.45 -15.68
CA PHE A 105 -7.72 -24.71 -15.23
C PHE A 105 -7.53 -23.73 -14.05
N PHE A 106 -6.29 -23.40 -13.69
CA PHE A 106 -5.98 -22.38 -12.67
C PHE A 106 -6.64 -21.02 -13.00
N ASP A 107 -6.69 -20.62 -14.27
CA ASP A 107 -7.39 -19.43 -14.78
C ASP A 107 -8.89 -19.40 -14.36
N GLU A 108 -9.58 -20.53 -14.48
CA GLU A 108 -11.01 -20.68 -14.17
C GLU A 108 -11.24 -20.62 -12.66
N LEU A 109 -10.40 -21.33 -11.89
CA LEU A 109 -10.45 -21.33 -10.43
C LEU A 109 -10.18 -19.92 -9.87
N LEU A 110 -9.19 -19.21 -10.42
CA LEU A 110 -8.84 -17.87 -10.02
C LEU A 110 -9.91 -16.83 -10.41
N SER A 111 -10.48 -16.95 -11.61
CA SER A 111 -11.65 -16.15 -12.04
C SER A 111 -12.86 -16.35 -11.11
N THR A 112 -12.97 -17.51 -10.45
CA THR A 112 -14.02 -17.81 -9.46
C THR A 112 -13.73 -17.17 -8.10
N VAL A 113 -12.47 -17.16 -7.67
CA VAL A 113 -12.02 -16.70 -6.35
C VAL A 113 -11.87 -15.16 -6.27
N VAL A 114 -11.31 -14.52 -7.30
CA VAL A 114 -11.04 -13.07 -7.32
C VAL A 114 -12.26 -12.19 -6.98
N PRO A 115 -13.50 -12.46 -7.45
CA PRO A 115 -14.68 -11.67 -7.08
C PRO A 115 -14.95 -11.55 -5.56
N TYR A 116 -14.54 -12.55 -4.77
CA TYR A 116 -14.77 -12.56 -3.32
C TYR A 116 -13.91 -11.55 -2.55
N LEU A 117 -12.81 -11.07 -3.13
CA LEU A 117 -12.02 -9.94 -2.59
C LEU A 117 -12.86 -8.65 -2.45
N ASN A 118 -13.91 -8.49 -3.26
CA ASN A 118 -14.80 -7.34 -3.20
C ASN A 118 -16.08 -7.59 -2.39
N SER A 119 -16.24 -8.77 -1.78
CA SER A 119 -17.35 -9.08 -0.86
C SER A 119 -17.28 -8.22 0.42
N PRO A 120 -18.37 -8.00 1.17
CA PRO A 120 -18.32 -7.21 2.41
C PRO A 120 -17.71 -7.98 3.60
N ASN A 121 -17.57 -9.30 3.51
CA ASN A 121 -17.19 -10.15 4.62
C ASN A 121 -15.68 -10.15 4.84
N VAL A 122 -15.20 -9.46 5.89
CA VAL A 122 -13.78 -9.30 6.20
C VAL A 122 -13.01 -10.63 6.24
N TRP A 123 -13.59 -11.69 6.83
CA TRP A 123 -12.96 -13.02 6.88
C TRP A 123 -12.76 -13.63 5.48
N VAL A 124 -13.72 -13.43 4.57
CA VAL A 124 -13.66 -13.92 3.19
C VAL A 124 -12.60 -13.14 2.41
N GLN A 125 -12.56 -11.81 2.57
CA GLN A 125 -11.52 -10.98 1.99
C GLN A 125 -10.13 -11.39 2.49
N SER A 126 -9.95 -11.58 3.80
CA SER A 126 -8.65 -11.91 4.39
C SER A 126 -8.15 -13.30 3.99
N LEU A 127 -9.04 -14.30 3.90
CA LEU A 127 -8.70 -15.64 3.40
C LEU A 127 -8.19 -15.58 1.95
N VAL A 128 -8.94 -14.93 1.06
CA VAL A 128 -8.57 -14.84 -0.36
C VAL A 128 -7.32 -13.96 -0.56
N LEU A 129 -7.15 -12.92 0.27
CA LEU A 129 -5.95 -12.10 0.26
C LEU A 129 -4.71 -12.87 0.76
N SER A 130 -4.85 -13.72 1.79
CA SER A 130 -3.74 -14.54 2.28
C SER A 130 -3.32 -15.60 1.27
N THR A 131 -4.28 -16.23 0.58
CA THR A 131 -3.99 -17.30 -0.38
C THR A 131 -3.36 -16.76 -1.67
N ILE A 132 -3.84 -15.62 -2.19
CA ILE A 132 -3.17 -14.91 -3.29
C ILE A 132 -1.74 -14.51 -2.89
N ARG A 133 -1.53 -13.99 -1.67
CA ARG A 133 -0.17 -13.69 -1.15
C ARG A 133 0.71 -14.93 -1.01
N CYS A 134 0.13 -16.08 -0.68
CA CYS A 134 0.86 -17.35 -0.58
C CYS A 134 1.31 -17.84 -1.97
N VAL A 135 0.42 -17.79 -2.96
CA VAL A 135 0.70 -18.11 -4.37
C VAL A 135 1.79 -17.20 -4.95
N LEU A 136 1.66 -15.88 -4.77
CA LEU A 136 2.64 -14.89 -5.24
C LEU A 136 4.03 -15.03 -4.60
N LYS A 137 4.13 -15.64 -3.41
CA LYS A 137 5.42 -15.93 -2.74
C LYS A 137 6.00 -17.30 -3.12
N SER A 138 5.14 -18.24 -3.53
CA SER A 138 5.54 -19.62 -3.85
C SER A 138 5.97 -19.78 -5.30
N ASP A 139 5.46 -18.92 -6.20
CA ASP A 139 5.80 -18.91 -7.62
C ASP A 139 7.23 -18.44 -7.87
N ARG A 140 8.05 -19.32 -8.48
CA ARG A 140 9.44 -19.05 -8.87
C ARG A 140 9.58 -18.72 -10.36
N ASP A 141 8.63 -19.15 -11.17
CA ASP A 141 8.68 -19.05 -12.64
C ASP A 141 8.01 -17.76 -13.14
N GLY A 142 7.07 -17.21 -12.37
CA GLY A 142 6.36 -15.97 -12.66
C GLY A 142 5.11 -16.14 -13.54
N ASP A 143 4.89 -17.33 -14.10
CA ASP A 143 3.73 -17.64 -14.94
C ASP A 143 2.41 -17.55 -14.14
N ALA A 144 2.38 -18.03 -12.89
CA ALA A 144 1.19 -17.95 -12.05
C ALA A 144 0.92 -16.51 -11.62
N SER A 145 1.97 -15.80 -11.22
CA SER A 145 1.91 -14.40 -10.78
C SER A 145 1.43 -13.48 -11.89
N LEU A 146 1.89 -13.66 -13.12
CA LEU A 146 1.40 -12.90 -14.28
C LEU A 146 -0.08 -13.16 -14.56
N LEU A 147 -0.54 -14.41 -14.43
CA LEU A 147 -1.94 -14.76 -14.57
C LEU A 147 -2.81 -14.16 -13.44
N VAL A 148 -2.28 -14.09 -12.21
CA VAL A 148 -2.91 -13.35 -11.10
C VAL A 148 -3.04 -11.87 -11.42
N CYS A 149 -1.98 -11.20 -11.90
CA CYS A 149 -2.05 -9.80 -12.30
C CYS A 149 -3.10 -9.55 -13.40
N ARG A 150 -3.13 -10.40 -14.45
CA ARG A 150 -4.08 -10.28 -15.57
C ARG A 150 -5.54 -10.52 -15.17
N THR A 151 -5.81 -11.52 -14.32
CA THR A 151 -7.18 -11.78 -13.83
C THR A 151 -7.67 -10.66 -12.92
N LEU A 152 -6.82 -10.12 -12.05
CA LEU A 152 -7.11 -8.95 -11.22
C LEU A 152 -7.36 -7.69 -12.07
N HIS A 153 -6.54 -7.41 -13.09
CA HIS A 153 -6.77 -6.29 -14.02
C HIS A 153 -8.09 -6.46 -14.77
N SER A 154 -8.37 -7.65 -15.33
CA SER A 154 -9.64 -7.95 -16.00
C SER A 154 -10.84 -7.74 -15.07
N PHE A 155 -10.73 -8.12 -13.79
CA PHE A 155 -11.75 -7.87 -12.76
C PHE A 155 -11.95 -6.37 -12.47
N CYS A 156 -10.86 -5.61 -12.28
CA CYS A 156 -10.91 -4.16 -12.08
C CYS A 156 -11.58 -3.45 -13.27
N ARG A 157 -11.23 -3.84 -14.50
CA ARG A 157 -11.84 -3.31 -15.74
C ARG A 157 -13.34 -3.61 -15.81
N LYS A 158 -13.76 -4.86 -15.51
CA LYS A 158 -15.19 -5.27 -15.48
C LYS A 158 -16.01 -4.53 -14.42
N ARG A 159 -15.39 -4.01 -13.37
CA ARG A 159 -16.05 -3.25 -12.29
C ARG A 159 -15.91 -1.73 -12.43
N SER A 160 -15.44 -1.23 -13.57
CA SER A 160 -15.15 0.19 -13.79
C SER A 160 -14.28 0.78 -12.66
N TYR A 161 -13.33 -0.02 -12.16
CA TYR A 161 -12.39 0.31 -11.08
C TYR A 161 -13.04 0.71 -9.73
N LYS A 162 -14.35 0.46 -9.55
CA LYS A 162 -15.04 0.55 -8.24
C LYS A 162 -14.80 -0.72 -7.43
N VAL A 163 -13.66 -0.75 -6.74
CA VAL A 163 -13.12 -1.92 -6.04
C VAL A 163 -12.76 -1.55 -4.60
N ARG A 164 -12.69 -2.52 -3.67
CA ARG A 164 -12.24 -2.31 -2.28
C ARG A 164 -10.70 -2.39 -2.11
N PRO A 165 -10.12 -1.78 -1.06
CA PRO A 165 -8.68 -1.78 -0.81
C PRO A 165 -7.96 -3.15 -0.81
N PRO A 166 -8.55 -4.28 -0.36
CA PRO A 166 -7.89 -5.59 -0.38
C PRO A 166 -7.39 -6.05 -1.75
N VAL A 167 -8.09 -5.70 -2.85
CA VAL A 167 -7.65 -6.04 -4.22
C VAL A 167 -6.36 -5.30 -4.58
N ILE A 168 -6.26 -4.05 -4.16
CA ILE A 168 -5.09 -3.19 -4.39
C ILE A 168 -3.93 -3.68 -3.51
N LYS A 169 -4.21 -4.04 -2.25
CA LYS A 169 -3.27 -4.68 -1.32
C LYS A 169 -2.84 -6.11 -1.73
N ALA A 170 -3.50 -6.73 -2.72
CA ALA A 170 -3.05 -7.95 -3.37
C ALA A 170 -2.08 -7.63 -4.53
N LEU A 171 -2.44 -6.68 -5.41
CA LEU A 171 -1.55 -6.20 -6.49
C LEU A 171 -0.25 -5.57 -5.96
N ALA A 172 -0.29 -4.93 -4.79
CA ALA A 172 0.89 -4.39 -4.10
C ALA A 172 1.77 -5.46 -3.43
N SER A 173 1.37 -6.74 -3.42
CA SER A 173 2.10 -7.83 -2.75
C SER A 173 2.88 -8.74 -3.70
N VAL A 174 3.00 -8.39 -4.99
CA VAL A 174 3.78 -9.14 -5.98
C VAL A 174 5.27 -8.85 -5.76
N PRO A 175 6.13 -9.85 -5.51
CA PRO A 175 7.54 -9.65 -5.22
C PRO A 175 8.34 -9.38 -6.52
N ILE A 176 8.20 -8.17 -7.07
CA ILE A 176 9.00 -7.74 -8.24
C ILE A 176 10.31 -7.12 -7.74
N THR A 177 11.45 -7.76 -8.03
CA THR A 177 12.79 -7.30 -7.61
C THR A 177 13.59 -6.66 -8.74
N GLU A 178 13.47 -7.18 -9.96
CA GLU A 178 14.21 -6.72 -11.14
C GLU A 178 13.33 -6.73 -12.39
N ILE A 179 13.53 -5.75 -13.27
CA ILE A 179 12.83 -5.55 -14.53
C ILE A 179 13.88 -5.42 -15.65
N GLU A 180 13.47 -5.62 -16.90
CA GLU A 180 14.32 -5.27 -18.05
C GLU A 180 14.50 -3.74 -18.11
N HIS A 181 15.71 -3.26 -17.84
CA HIS A 181 16.17 -1.97 -18.31
C HIS A 181 16.74 -2.16 -19.72
N ASP A 182 16.26 -1.38 -20.70
CA ASP A 182 16.80 -1.39 -22.06
C ASP A 182 18.28 -0.93 -22.04
N GLY A 183 19.21 -1.88 -22.08
CA GLY A 183 20.62 -1.58 -21.84
C GLY A 183 21.59 -2.76 -21.99
N ASN A 184 21.79 -3.20 -23.24
CA ASN A 184 22.86 -4.11 -23.70
C ASN A 184 22.91 -5.56 -23.13
N PRO A 185 22.58 -6.59 -23.94
CA PRO A 185 22.99 -7.95 -23.63
C PRO A 185 24.51 -8.10 -23.82
N ARG A 186 25.24 -8.32 -22.72
CA ARG A 186 26.66 -8.73 -22.78
C ARG A 186 26.76 -10.13 -23.39
N ARG A 187 27.23 -10.21 -24.63
CA ARG A 187 27.59 -11.48 -25.28
C ARG A 187 28.87 -12.03 -24.65
N THR A 188 28.74 -13.02 -23.77
CA THR A 188 29.88 -13.85 -23.36
C THR A 188 30.15 -14.88 -24.46
N GLN A 189 31.24 -14.67 -25.18
CA GLN A 189 31.81 -15.59 -26.16
C GLN A 189 32.95 -16.36 -25.49
N GLU A 190 32.94 -17.70 -25.57
CA GLU A 190 34.05 -18.66 -25.34
C GLU A 190 33.45 -20.07 -25.10
N GLU A 191 34.12 -21.20 -25.32
CA GLU A 191 35.11 -21.59 -26.34
C GLU A 191 35.04 -23.14 -26.45
N ARG A 192 35.44 -23.75 -27.58
CA ARG A 192 35.33 -25.21 -27.77
C ARG A 192 36.67 -25.86 -28.11
N MET A 193 37.17 -26.76 -27.25
CA MET A 193 38.26 -27.68 -27.58
C MET A 193 37.98 -29.15 -27.19
N LYS A 194 38.68 -30.07 -27.88
CA LYS A 194 38.40 -31.52 -28.00
C LYS A 194 39.41 -32.35 -27.21
N LEU A 195 39.06 -33.61 -26.85
CA LEU A 195 39.87 -34.84 -27.11
C LEU A 195 39.21 -36.13 -26.55
N SER A 196 39.86 -37.30 -26.75
CA SER A 196 39.44 -38.72 -26.53
C SER A 196 38.85 -39.10 -25.14
N ARG A 197 38.69 -40.36 -24.67
CA ARG A 197 38.28 -41.68 -25.22
C ARG A 197 38.06 -42.59 -23.97
N LYS A 198 36.96 -43.32 -23.68
CA LYS A 198 35.57 -43.35 -24.20
C LYS A 198 34.50 -43.28 -23.07
N GLU A 199 34.69 -43.87 -21.89
CA GLU A 199 33.61 -44.13 -20.90
C GLU A 199 33.63 -43.23 -19.64
N ARG A 200 34.79 -43.02 -18.99
CA ARG A 200 35.01 -41.84 -18.11
C ARG A 200 34.71 -40.52 -18.85
N LYS A 201 34.80 -40.58 -20.19
CA LYS A 201 34.43 -39.51 -21.09
C LYS A 201 32.91 -39.27 -21.14
N ALA A 202 32.08 -40.33 -21.11
CA ALA A 202 30.63 -40.20 -21.14
C ALA A 202 30.13 -39.49 -19.88
N ASN A 203 30.46 -39.97 -18.67
CA ASN A 203 30.04 -39.31 -17.43
C ASN A 203 30.63 -37.90 -17.25
N LYS A 204 31.84 -37.61 -17.78
CA LYS A 204 32.41 -36.24 -17.74
C LYS A 204 31.86 -35.34 -18.84
N LEU A 205 31.42 -35.88 -20.00
CA LEU A 205 30.63 -35.13 -20.98
C LEU A 205 29.24 -34.84 -20.42
N GLN A 206 28.59 -35.84 -19.83
CA GLN A 206 27.25 -35.73 -19.29
C GLN A 206 27.21 -34.75 -18.13
N LYS A 207 28.13 -34.79 -17.16
CA LYS A 207 28.26 -33.74 -16.14
C LYS A 207 28.60 -32.35 -16.72
N LYS A 208 29.35 -32.27 -17.82
CA LYS A 208 29.60 -31.00 -18.53
C LYS A 208 28.39 -30.51 -19.31
N PHE A 209 27.58 -31.41 -19.83
CA PHE A 209 26.37 -31.14 -20.60
C PHE A 209 25.23 -30.76 -19.67
N GLU A 210 25.05 -31.46 -18.55
CA GLU A 210 24.19 -31.10 -17.43
C GLU A 210 24.58 -29.74 -16.84
N LYS A 211 25.88 -29.46 -16.66
CA LYS A 211 26.33 -28.13 -16.22
C LYS A 211 26.07 -27.04 -17.27
N ALA A 212 26.36 -27.31 -18.55
CA ALA A 212 26.11 -26.37 -19.63
C ALA A 212 24.61 -26.12 -19.85
N MET A 213 23.76 -27.16 -19.76
CA MET A 213 22.30 -27.00 -19.79
C MET A 213 21.83 -26.22 -18.57
N ALA A 214 22.30 -26.54 -17.36
CA ALA A 214 21.96 -25.75 -16.17
C ALA A 214 22.41 -24.28 -16.27
N GLU A 215 23.55 -23.99 -16.91
CA GLU A 215 24.02 -22.63 -17.19
C GLU A 215 23.17 -21.92 -18.27
N THR A 216 22.76 -22.61 -19.34
CA THR A 216 21.85 -22.03 -20.36
C THR A 216 20.44 -21.87 -19.83
N ASP A 217 19.95 -22.79 -19.01
CA ASP A 217 18.62 -22.76 -18.40
C ASP A 217 18.57 -21.66 -17.31
N ALA A 218 19.67 -21.46 -16.56
CA ALA A 218 19.79 -20.36 -15.61
C ALA A 218 19.79 -18.98 -16.30
N THR A 219 20.48 -18.82 -17.43
CA THR A 219 20.48 -17.55 -18.18
C THR A 219 19.13 -17.31 -18.87
N GLN A 220 18.55 -18.32 -19.54
CA GLN A 220 17.24 -18.20 -20.18
C GLN A 220 16.09 -17.97 -19.18
N SER A 221 16.09 -18.66 -18.03
CA SER A 221 15.11 -18.43 -16.97
C SER A 221 15.26 -17.06 -16.31
N HIS A 222 16.47 -16.49 -16.24
CA HIS A 222 16.69 -15.12 -15.78
C HIS A 222 16.12 -14.09 -16.76
N GLU A 223 16.43 -14.19 -18.06
CA GLU A 223 15.84 -13.30 -19.07
C GLU A 223 14.31 -13.42 -19.13
N ARG A 224 13.78 -14.65 -19.10
CA ARG A 224 12.33 -14.90 -19.10
C ARG A 224 11.66 -14.28 -17.88
N ARG A 225 12.24 -14.42 -16.67
CA ARG A 225 11.72 -13.76 -15.46
C ARG A 225 11.69 -12.25 -15.59
N LYS A 226 12.74 -11.62 -16.14
CA LYS A 226 12.73 -10.16 -16.35
C LYS A 226 11.61 -9.73 -17.30
N LYS A 227 11.40 -10.43 -18.42
CA LYS A 227 10.28 -10.20 -19.35
C LYS A 227 8.91 -10.33 -18.65
N LEU A 228 8.72 -11.39 -17.87
CA LEU A 228 7.49 -11.60 -17.10
C LEU A 228 7.27 -10.52 -16.04
N ASN A 229 8.34 -10.09 -15.35
CA ASN A 229 8.30 -8.99 -14.37
C ASN A 229 7.92 -7.65 -15.02
N THR A 230 8.47 -7.33 -16.20
CA THR A 230 8.09 -6.14 -16.98
C THR A 230 6.59 -6.19 -17.33
N LEU A 231 6.09 -7.33 -17.79
CA LEU A 231 4.67 -7.52 -18.10
C LEU A 231 3.79 -7.39 -16.84
N MET A 232 4.19 -7.98 -15.71
CA MET A 232 3.47 -7.85 -14.44
C MET A 232 3.40 -6.40 -13.97
N LEU A 233 4.52 -5.66 -13.99
CA LEU A 233 4.53 -4.26 -13.60
C LEU A 233 3.62 -3.43 -14.51
N ASN A 234 3.65 -3.65 -15.83
CA ASN A 234 2.79 -2.92 -16.76
C ASN A 234 1.29 -3.13 -16.48
N GLU A 235 0.87 -4.36 -16.18
CA GLU A 235 -0.51 -4.67 -15.79
C GLU A 235 -0.90 -3.99 -14.46
N ILE A 236 -0.01 -4.01 -13.46
CA ILE A 236 -0.23 -3.39 -12.13
C ILE A 236 -0.30 -1.86 -12.24
N LEU A 237 0.69 -1.24 -12.88
CA LEU A 237 0.75 0.21 -13.06
C LEU A 237 -0.43 0.72 -13.88
N PHE A 238 -0.88 0.00 -14.90
CA PHE A 238 -2.06 0.39 -15.67
C PHE A 238 -3.31 0.50 -14.78
N VAL A 239 -3.54 -0.47 -13.89
CA VAL A 239 -4.63 -0.43 -12.91
C VAL A 239 -4.47 0.77 -11.96
N PHE A 240 -3.27 0.99 -11.42
CA PHE A 240 -3.00 2.11 -10.51
C PHE A 240 -3.19 3.49 -11.18
N PHE A 241 -2.59 3.72 -12.34
CA PHE A 241 -2.79 4.96 -13.12
C PHE A 241 -4.25 5.21 -13.48
N LYS A 242 -5.01 4.15 -13.82
CA LYS A 242 -6.42 4.29 -14.17
C LYS A 242 -7.30 4.62 -12.96
N ILE A 243 -6.98 4.10 -11.77
CA ILE A 243 -7.64 4.49 -10.52
C ILE A 243 -7.32 5.95 -10.17
N LEU A 244 -6.04 6.34 -10.19
CA LEU A 244 -5.64 7.73 -9.90
C LEU A 244 -6.32 8.75 -10.83
N LYS A 245 -6.34 8.48 -12.15
CA LYS A 245 -6.96 9.38 -13.14
C LYS A 245 -8.49 9.48 -13.05
N MET A 246 -9.16 8.60 -12.32
CA MET A 246 -10.63 8.55 -12.26
C MET A 246 -11.21 9.13 -10.95
N GLY A 247 -10.36 9.62 -10.05
CA GLY A 247 -10.76 10.14 -8.74
C GLY A 247 -11.05 9.01 -7.75
N ALA A 248 -10.03 8.65 -6.96
CA ALA A 248 -10.17 7.64 -5.92
C ALA A 248 -10.87 8.20 -4.68
N THR A 249 -11.68 7.38 -4.00
CA THR A 249 -12.04 7.63 -2.60
C THR A 249 -10.80 7.47 -1.71
N SER A 250 -10.73 8.20 -0.59
CA SER A 250 -9.55 8.24 0.31
C SER A 250 -8.98 6.85 0.62
N GLU A 251 -9.82 5.90 1.06
CA GLU A 251 -9.38 4.54 1.39
C GLU A 251 -8.71 3.77 0.22
N LEU A 252 -9.05 4.11 -1.03
CA LEU A 252 -8.41 3.53 -2.21
C LEU A 252 -7.17 4.31 -2.63
N LEU A 253 -7.17 5.63 -2.42
CA LEU A 253 -6.06 6.50 -2.75
C LEU A 253 -4.81 6.11 -1.94
N SER A 254 -4.92 6.04 -0.61
CA SER A 254 -3.86 5.53 0.27
C SER A 254 -3.34 4.16 -0.19
N ALA A 255 -4.23 3.18 -0.44
CA ALA A 255 -3.82 1.84 -0.85
C ALA A 255 -3.10 1.78 -2.22
N VAL A 256 -3.43 2.67 -3.17
CA VAL A 256 -2.73 2.77 -4.46
C VAL A 256 -1.38 3.45 -4.30
N LEU A 257 -1.30 4.52 -3.50
CA LEU A 257 -0.05 5.24 -3.24
C LEU A 257 0.95 4.33 -2.51
N ASP A 258 0.51 3.59 -1.49
CA ASP A 258 1.32 2.58 -0.81
C ASP A 258 1.91 1.56 -1.81
N GLY A 259 1.07 1.03 -2.70
CA GLY A 259 1.48 0.09 -3.75
C GLY A 259 2.43 0.70 -4.78
N LEU A 260 2.22 1.94 -5.19
CA LEU A 260 3.14 2.67 -6.08
C LEU A 260 4.48 2.94 -5.40
N SER A 261 4.49 3.24 -4.10
CA SER A 261 5.73 3.43 -3.34
C SER A 261 6.60 2.18 -3.38
N ILE A 262 6.02 0.97 -3.32
CA ILE A 262 6.77 -0.29 -3.38
C ILE A 262 7.50 -0.41 -4.73
N TYR A 263 6.81 -0.15 -5.83
CA TYR A 263 7.34 -0.29 -7.18
C TYR A 263 8.07 0.95 -7.72
N ALA A 264 8.15 2.06 -6.97
CA ALA A 264 8.72 3.34 -7.40
C ALA A 264 10.09 3.24 -8.08
N ASN A 265 10.98 2.38 -7.59
CA ASN A 265 12.33 2.18 -8.12
C ASN A 265 12.36 1.46 -9.49
N LEU A 266 11.25 0.84 -9.88
CA LEU A 266 11.10 -0.01 -11.06
C LEU A 266 10.28 0.63 -12.18
N ILE A 267 9.71 1.82 -11.93
CA ILE A 267 8.90 2.55 -12.90
C ILE A 267 9.81 3.06 -14.03
N ASN A 268 9.46 2.75 -15.28
CA ASN A 268 10.17 3.27 -16.46
C ASN A 268 10.07 4.81 -16.48
N VAL A 269 11.22 5.46 -16.74
CA VAL A 269 11.42 6.91 -16.80
C VAL A 269 10.31 7.63 -17.59
N VAL A 270 9.84 7.05 -18.70
CA VAL A 270 8.77 7.62 -19.55
C VAL A 270 7.46 7.89 -18.80
N TYR A 271 7.18 7.16 -17.71
CA TYR A 271 5.97 7.35 -16.90
C TYR A 271 6.14 8.31 -15.72
N VAL A 272 7.37 8.70 -15.38
CA VAL A 272 7.67 9.48 -14.18
C VAL A 272 7.02 10.86 -14.23
N ASP A 273 7.14 11.59 -15.33
CA ASP A 273 6.57 12.94 -15.47
C ASP A 273 5.04 12.93 -15.39
N SER A 274 4.40 11.96 -16.05
CA SER A 274 2.93 11.78 -15.95
C SER A 274 2.51 11.40 -14.53
N LEU A 275 3.33 10.70 -13.76
CA LEU A 275 3.03 10.33 -12.38
C LEU A 275 3.23 11.53 -11.45
N LEU A 276 4.36 12.24 -11.55
CA LEU A 276 4.62 13.46 -10.78
C LEU A 276 3.59 14.56 -11.05
N SER A 277 3.09 14.69 -12.28
CA SER A 277 1.98 15.58 -12.62
C SER A 277 0.68 15.21 -11.88
N ILE A 278 0.36 13.92 -11.77
CA ILE A 278 -0.81 13.42 -11.03
C ILE A 278 -0.62 13.61 -9.51
N LEU A 279 0.56 13.33 -8.97
CA LEU A 279 0.86 13.54 -7.54
C LEU A 279 0.80 15.04 -7.19
N ASN A 280 1.28 15.91 -8.09
CA ASN A 280 1.17 17.36 -7.94
C ASN A 280 -0.29 17.87 -7.99
N SER A 281 -1.16 17.29 -8.83
CA SER A 281 -2.57 17.67 -8.83
C SER A 281 -3.30 17.16 -7.58
N LEU A 282 -2.96 15.97 -7.08
CA LEU A 282 -3.46 15.46 -5.79
C LEU A 282 -3.05 16.35 -4.60
N ILE A 283 -1.80 16.81 -4.54
CA ILE A 283 -1.32 17.76 -3.52
C ILE A 283 -2.03 19.13 -3.61
N SER A 284 -2.48 19.51 -4.82
CA SER A 284 -3.25 20.74 -5.03
C SER A 284 -4.69 20.63 -4.51
N ASN A 285 -5.20 19.42 -4.30
CA ASN A 285 -6.59 19.18 -3.92
C ASN A 285 -6.75 19.26 -2.40
N GLU A 286 -7.39 20.35 -1.94
CA GLU A 286 -7.68 20.66 -0.52
C GLU A 286 -8.51 19.58 0.20
N SER A 287 -9.20 18.71 -0.54
CA SER A 287 -10.03 17.62 -0.02
C SER A 287 -9.28 16.31 0.31
N THR A 288 -7.96 16.26 0.08
CA THR A 288 -7.16 15.06 0.39
C THR A 288 -6.96 14.86 1.89
N GLY A 289 -7.06 13.60 2.34
CA GLY A 289 -6.82 13.26 3.75
C GLY A 289 -5.35 13.44 4.14
N LEU A 290 -5.07 13.62 5.43
CA LEU A 290 -3.71 13.71 5.97
C LEU A 290 -2.85 12.48 5.60
N LEU A 291 -3.44 11.28 5.67
CA LEU A 291 -2.75 10.04 5.28
C LEU A 291 -2.52 9.97 3.76
N ASP A 292 -3.52 10.33 2.95
CA ASP A 292 -3.43 10.28 1.48
C ASP A 292 -2.36 11.25 0.95
N SER A 293 -2.32 12.46 1.50
CA SER A 293 -1.33 13.49 1.15
C SER A 293 0.07 13.12 1.61
N LEU A 294 0.22 12.49 2.78
CA LEU A 294 1.51 11.99 3.26
C LEU A 294 2.01 10.82 2.38
N ASN A 295 1.17 9.84 2.06
CA ASN A 295 1.52 8.71 1.18
C ASN A 295 1.80 9.19 -0.26
N CYS A 296 1.16 10.28 -0.70
CA CYS A 296 1.44 10.94 -1.98
C CYS A 296 2.87 11.53 -2.00
N VAL A 297 3.25 12.28 -0.96
CA VAL A 297 4.61 12.81 -0.79
C VAL A 297 5.63 11.68 -0.69
N HIS A 298 5.35 10.62 0.10
CA HIS A 298 6.23 9.45 0.23
C HIS A 298 6.53 8.81 -1.12
N THR A 299 5.48 8.58 -1.90
CA THR A 299 5.57 8.01 -3.25
C THR A 299 6.39 8.91 -4.18
N ALA A 300 6.10 10.22 -4.20
CA ALA A 300 6.83 11.19 -5.01
C ALA A 300 8.33 11.23 -4.67
N LEU A 301 8.67 11.37 -3.37
CA LEU A 301 10.05 11.40 -2.90
C LEU A 301 10.81 10.11 -3.22
N LYS A 302 10.15 8.96 -3.15
CA LYS A 302 10.78 7.67 -3.48
C LYS A 302 11.05 7.51 -4.98
N ILE A 303 10.14 7.99 -5.85
CA ILE A 303 10.37 8.06 -7.31
C ILE A 303 11.52 9.02 -7.63
N LEU A 304 11.53 10.21 -7.02
CA LEU A 304 12.54 11.25 -7.20
C LEU A 304 13.93 10.86 -6.66
N ASN A 305 14.02 9.90 -5.74
CA ASN A 305 15.29 9.37 -5.21
C ASN A 305 15.81 8.13 -5.97
N ASN A 306 15.17 7.72 -7.07
CA ASN A 306 15.61 6.59 -7.86
C ASN A 306 16.86 6.94 -8.71
N PRO A 307 18.03 6.30 -8.48
CA PRO A 307 19.25 6.60 -9.24
C PRO A 307 19.18 6.20 -10.72
N ALA A 308 18.24 5.33 -11.12
CA ALA A 308 18.03 4.98 -12.52
C ALA A 308 17.30 6.08 -13.32
N SER A 309 16.62 7.00 -12.63
CA SER A 309 15.81 8.06 -13.24
C SER A 309 16.61 9.34 -13.43
N GLY A 310 17.62 9.31 -14.30
CA GLY A 310 18.53 10.45 -14.53
C GLY A 310 17.83 11.77 -14.90
N SER A 311 16.68 11.73 -15.58
CA SER A 311 15.87 12.91 -15.91
C SER A 311 14.92 13.36 -14.79
N ALA A 312 14.61 12.51 -13.81
CA ALA A 312 13.79 12.91 -12.65
C ALA A 312 14.52 13.91 -11.72
N LEU A 313 15.81 14.13 -11.96
CA LEU A 313 16.62 15.17 -11.32
C LEU A 313 16.28 16.59 -11.80
N GLU A 314 15.60 16.75 -12.95
CA GLU A 314 15.17 18.05 -13.48
C GLU A 314 13.84 18.54 -12.89
N SER A 315 13.06 17.64 -12.27
CA SER A 315 11.79 18.00 -11.61
C SER A 315 12.04 18.60 -10.23
N ASP A 316 11.68 19.87 -10.05
CA ASP A 316 11.84 20.59 -8.78
C ASP A 316 11.04 19.93 -7.63
N PRO A 317 11.71 19.45 -6.57
CA PRO A 317 11.05 18.81 -5.44
C PRO A 317 10.48 19.80 -4.39
N THR A 318 10.75 21.10 -4.50
CA THR A 318 10.37 22.14 -3.50
C THR A 318 8.93 22.01 -3.03
N ARG A 319 8.01 21.80 -3.97
CA ARG A 319 6.56 21.71 -3.70
C ARG A 319 6.20 20.54 -2.78
N PHE A 320 6.89 19.40 -2.93
CA PHE A 320 6.70 18.24 -2.04
C PHE A 320 7.28 18.51 -0.64
N TYR A 321 8.37 19.29 -0.55
CA TYR A 321 8.98 19.68 0.72
C TYR A 321 8.08 20.64 1.50
N ASN A 322 7.60 21.71 0.86
CA ASN A 322 6.70 22.68 1.48
C ASN A 322 5.37 22.02 1.85
N HIS A 323 4.87 21.08 1.04
CA HIS A 323 3.69 20.30 1.42
C HIS A 323 3.96 19.39 2.63
N LEU A 324 5.07 18.64 2.68
CA LEU A 324 5.41 17.83 3.86
C LEU A 324 5.52 18.70 5.13
N TYR A 325 6.12 19.88 5.00
CA TYR A 325 6.22 20.85 6.08
C TYR A 325 4.83 21.31 6.56
N SER A 326 3.93 21.66 5.63
CA SER A 326 2.51 21.98 5.92
C SER A 326 1.77 20.82 6.60
N LEU A 327 1.92 19.58 6.12
CA LEU A 327 1.30 18.40 6.72
C LEU A 327 1.78 18.18 8.17
N LEU A 328 3.08 18.35 8.41
CA LEU A 328 3.64 18.33 9.77
C LEU A 328 3.04 19.48 10.62
N GLY A 329 2.93 20.68 10.06
CA GLY A 329 2.25 21.82 10.71
C GLY A 329 0.80 21.53 11.10
N ARG A 330 0.05 20.79 10.27
CA ARG A 330 -1.31 20.32 10.59
C ARG A 330 -1.34 19.29 11.72
N MET A 331 -0.32 18.42 11.82
CA MET A 331 -0.17 17.46 12.92
C MET A 331 0.17 18.14 14.27
N VAL A 332 0.92 19.24 14.25
CA VAL A 332 1.20 20.06 15.44
C VAL A 332 0.00 20.98 15.79
N GLY A 333 -0.95 21.17 14.87
CA GLY A 333 -2.08 22.10 15.04
C GLY A 333 -1.73 23.57 14.78
N VAL A 334 -0.60 23.81 14.09
CA VAL A 334 -0.06 25.13 13.74
C VAL A 334 -0.57 25.61 12.38
N SER A 335 -0.73 24.71 11.41
CA SER A 335 -1.33 25.01 10.11
C SER A 335 -2.80 24.61 10.09
N ALA A 336 -3.69 25.58 9.81
CA ALA A 336 -5.12 25.35 9.71
C ALA A 336 -5.47 24.55 8.43
N PRO A 337 -6.51 23.69 8.44
CA PRO A 337 -6.97 23.05 7.21
C PRO A 337 -7.51 24.11 6.23
N PRO A 338 -7.32 23.95 4.92
CA PRO A 338 -7.97 24.77 3.91
C PRO A 338 -9.46 24.42 3.85
N GLN A 339 -10.24 25.00 4.76
CA GLN A 339 -11.69 25.05 4.67
C GLN A 339 -12.14 26.50 4.67
N LYS A 340 -12.85 26.87 3.60
CA LYS A 340 -13.78 27.99 3.62
C LYS A 340 -14.85 27.69 4.67
N THR A 341 -14.67 28.22 5.88
CA THR A 341 -15.76 28.29 6.86
C THR A 341 -15.78 29.69 7.44
N GLN A 342 -16.97 30.30 7.44
CA GLN A 342 -17.18 31.67 7.86
C GLN A 342 -16.78 31.83 9.33
N LEU A 343 -16.00 32.88 9.62
CA LEU A 343 -15.54 33.31 10.94
C LEU A 343 -16.67 33.86 11.85
N ARG A 344 -17.85 33.21 11.87
CA ARG A 344 -19.04 33.65 12.61
C ARG A 344 -19.83 32.47 13.19
N ALA A 345 -19.30 31.87 14.26
CA ALA A 345 -20.04 31.29 15.41
C ALA A 345 -19.10 30.49 16.33
N SER A 346 -18.23 29.64 15.75
CA SER A 346 -17.43 28.65 16.49
C SER A 346 -16.20 29.22 17.21
N HIS A 347 -15.58 30.27 16.68
CA HIS A 347 -14.32 30.80 17.19
C HIS A 347 -14.42 31.42 18.60
N ILE A 348 -15.54 32.05 18.93
CA ILE A 348 -15.76 32.67 20.26
C ILE A 348 -15.92 31.58 21.34
N THR A 349 -16.64 30.50 21.01
CA THR A 349 -16.87 29.36 21.91
C THR A 349 -15.60 28.54 22.13
N PHE A 350 -14.73 28.42 21.12
CA PHE A 350 -13.44 27.75 21.25
C PHE A 350 -12.43 28.55 22.11
N LEU A 351 -12.38 29.88 21.96
CA LEU A 351 -11.56 30.74 22.82
C LEU A 351 -11.98 30.65 24.30
N SER A 352 -13.29 30.53 24.58
CA SER A 352 -13.80 30.30 25.94
C SER A 352 -13.23 29.03 26.58
N GLY A 353 -13.13 27.94 25.82
CA GLY A 353 -12.55 26.67 26.29
C GLY A 353 -11.04 26.75 26.56
N ALA A 354 -10.30 27.49 25.73
CA ALA A 354 -8.84 27.66 25.86
C ALA A 354 -8.43 28.54 27.04
N TYR A 355 -9.21 29.58 27.36
CA TYR A 355 -8.94 30.49 28.48
C TYR A 355 -9.61 30.09 29.79
N GLY A 356 -10.31 28.95 29.84
CA GLY A 356 -11.04 28.48 31.03
C GLY A 356 -10.19 27.98 32.22
N ARG A 357 -8.88 28.29 32.28
CA ARG A 357 -7.97 27.82 33.35
C ARG A 357 -6.96 28.82 33.94
N PRO A 358 -6.54 29.92 33.29
CA PRO A 358 -5.70 30.94 33.94
C PRO A 358 -6.45 32.26 34.20
N ILE A 359 -6.25 32.83 35.40
CA ILE A 359 -6.79 34.14 35.81
C ILE A 359 -5.85 35.24 35.30
N THR A 360 -6.04 35.68 34.07
CA THR A 360 -5.28 36.78 33.45
C THR A 360 -6.22 37.91 33.03
N PRO A 361 -5.78 39.17 32.97
CA PRO A 361 -6.63 40.27 32.49
C PRO A 361 -7.23 40.02 31.10
N ALA A 362 -6.49 39.32 30.23
CA ALA A 362 -6.95 38.92 28.89
C ALA A 362 -8.07 37.85 28.94
N SER A 363 -7.97 36.82 29.80
CA SER A 363 -9.04 35.82 29.92
C SER A 363 -10.33 36.43 30.49
N ILE A 364 -10.21 37.36 31.43
CA ILE A 364 -11.35 38.11 31.98
C ILE A 364 -12.02 38.96 30.88
N ALA A 365 -11.27 39.71 30.08
CA ALA A 365 -11.80 40.49 28.97
C ALA A 365 -12.51 39.62 27.91
N VAL A 366 -11.94 38.47 27.55
CA VAL A 366 -12.57 37.51 26.63
C VAL A 366 -13.88 36.97 27.22
N SER A 367 -13.92 36.62 28.50
CA SER A 367 -15.14 36.11 29.16
C SER A 367 -16.27 37.16 29.25
N GLN A 368 -15.93 38.44 29.41
CA GLN A 368 -16.91 39.53 29.41
C GLN A 368 -17.47 39.78 28.00
N CYS A 369 -16.65 39.65 26.97
CA CYS A 369 -17.10 39.75 25.58
C CYS A 369 -17.97 38.56 25.16
N THR A 370 -17.66 37.33 25.57
CA THR A 370 -18.49 36.15 25.27
C THR A 370 -19.84 36.23 25.98
N HIS A 371 -19.86 36.61 27.26
CA HIS A 371 -21.09 36.80 28.04
C HIS A 371 -21.99 37.89 27.44
N ARG A 372 -21.43 39.03 27.02
CA ARG A 372 -22.16 40.08 26.30
C ARG A 372 -22.75 39.57 24.99
N ALA A 373 -21.97 38.86 24.19
CA ALA A 373 -22.43 38.32 22.90
C ALA A 373 -23.61 37.35 23.04
N ILE A 374 -23.61 36.50 24.08
CA ILE A 374 -24.70 35.56 24.39
C ILE A 374 -25.97 36.34 24.77
N ILE A 375 -25.86 37.34 25.66
CA ILE A 375 -27.00 38.17 26.09
C ILE A 375 -27.60 38.95 24.90
N THR A 376 -26.76 39.49 24.01
CA THR A 376 -27.26 40.18 22.80
C THR A 376 -27.81 39.23 21.73
N GLY A 377 -27.33 37.98 21.67
CA GLY A 377 -27.82 36.97 20.73
C GLY A 377 -29.20 36.42 21.10
N GLN A 378 -29.44 36.18 22.39
CA GLN A 378 -30.72 35.64 22.88
C GLN A 378 -31.93 36.55 22.66
N HIS A 379 -31.73 37.80 22.23
CA HIS A 379 -32.83 38.73 21.96
C HIS A 379 -33.35 38.69 20.51
N ASN A 380 -32.67 38.01 19.58
CA ASN A 380 -32.99 38.02 18.15
C ASN A 380 -33.57 36.71 17.59
N ASP A 381 -33.48 35.58 18.30
CA ASP A 381 -33.90 34.26 17.80
C ASP A 381 -35.34 33.86 18.24
N ALA A 382 -36.17 34.84 18.65
CA ALA A 382 -37.54 34.61 19.12
C ALA A 382 -38.61 34.55 18.01
N GLU A 383 -38.29 35.02 16.79
CA GLU A 383 -39.22 35.06 15.65
C GLU A 383 -38.55 34.53 14.38
N GLU A 384 -38.44 33.20 14.24
CA GLU A 384 -38.62 32.44 12.98
C GLU A 384 -38.21 30.96 13.17
N ASN A 385 -39.08 30.15 13.79
CA ASN A 385 -38.94 28.70 13.65
C ASN A 385 -40.28 27.95 13.74
N LYS A 386 -40.91 27.77 12.57
CA LYS A 386 -41.89 26.69 12.34
C LYS A 386 -41.61 26.04 10.99
N GLN A 387 -41.41 24.72 11.03
CA GLN A 387 -41.28 23.76 9.91
C GLN A 387 -39.88 23.53 9.32
N ALA A 388 -39.12 22.61 9.92
CA ALA A 388 -38.55 21.45 9.20
C ALA A 388 -38.01 20.41 10.19
N THR A 389 -38.67 19.25 10.23
CA THR A 389 -38.32 18.05 10.98
C THR A 389 -36.97 17.42 10.58
N GLU A 390 -36.32 16.82 11.58
CA GLU A 390 -35.52 15.59 11.49
C GLU A 390 -34.32 15.51 10.51
N SER A 391 -33.12 15.75 11.05
CA SER A 391 -31.99 14.84 10.78
C SER A 391 -30.98 14.85 11.94
N GLY A 392 -30.76 13.67 12.55
CA GLY A 392 -29.85 13.51 13.68
C GLY A 392 -28.39 13.57 13.23
N SER A 393 -27.75 14.73 13.40
CA SER A 393 -26.31 14.89 13.12
C SER A 393 -25.47 13.99 14.02
N SER A 394 -24.83 12.98 13.42
CA SER A 394 -23.95 12.06 14.12
C SER A 394 -22.69 12.77 14.59
N ARG A 395 -22.53 12.95 15.91
CA ARG A 395 -21.28 13.43 16.51
C ARG A 395 -20.14 12.49 16.12
N THR A 396 -19.23 12.99 15.28
CA THR A 396 -18.08 12.25 14.78
C THR A 396 -17.05 12.04 15.90
N ASN A 397 -17.04 10.83 16.47
CA ASN A 397 -16.03 10.44 17.45
C ASN A 397 -14.65 10.35 16.79
N ILE A 398 -13.87 11.43 16.85
CA ILE A 398 -12.45 11.44 16.47
C ILE A 398 -11.65 10.72 17.58
N ARG A 399 -11.70 9.39 17.56
CA ARG A 399 -10.65 8.54 18.14
C ARG A 399 -9.83 7.99 16.99
N VAL A 400 -8.68 8.59 16.73
CA VAL A 400 -7.69 8.00 15.83
C VAL A 400 -7.17 6.73 16.51
N ASN A 401 -7.24 5.59 15.82
CA ASN A 401 -6.76 4.32 16.36
C ASN A 401 -5.24 4.37 16.54
N LEU A 402 -4.72 3.81 17.64
CA LEU A 402 -3.29 3.65 17.94
C LEU A 402 -2.45 3.18 16.73
N LEU A 403 -2.89 2.10 16.08
CA LEU A 403 -2.24 1.56 14.88
C LEU A 403 -2.16 2.56 13.72
N LYS A 404 -3.16 3.44 13.57
CA LYS A 404 -3.17 4.47 12.51
C LYS A 404 -2.22 5.63 12.82
N THR A 405 -1.99 5.94 14.10
CA THR A 405 -0.97 6.92 14.49
C THR A 405 0.42 6.35 14.27
N GLU A 406 0.67 5.09 14.65
CA GLU A 406 1.94 4.39 14.37
C GLU A 406 2.23 4.35 12.86
N GLU A 407 1.31 3.82 12.04
CA GLU A 407 1.42 3.78 10.58
C GLU A 407 1.74 5.16 9.97
N LEU A 408 1.04 6.21 10.40
CA LEU A 408 1.26 7.58 9.91
C LEU A 408 2.67 8.08 10.27
N THR A 409 3.15 7.77 11.47
CA THR A 409 4.48 8.21 11.92
C THR A 409 5.63 7.48 11.24
N ASP A 410 5.48 6.19 10.95
CA ASP A 410 6.48 5.43 10.17
C ASP A 410 6.64 5.99 8.76
N VAL A 411 5.52 6.29 8.07
CA VAL A 411 5.58 6.89 6.73
C VAL A 411 6.13 8.32 6.81
N MET A 412 5.78 9.11 7.85
CA MET A 412 6.34 10.45 8.08
C MET A 412 7.87 10.41 8.25
N LEU A 413 8.37 9.53 9.12
CA LEU A 413 9.80 9.35 9.36
C LEU A 413 10.51 8.82 8.09
N SER A 414 9.85 7.98 7.30
CA SER A 414 10.36 7.56 5.99
C SER A 414 10.44 8.74 5.00
N CYS A 415 9.46 9.63 4.94
CA CYS A 415 9.51 10.84 4.10
C CYS A 415 10.69 11.73 4.49
N LEU A 416 10.90 11.95 5.80
CA LEU A 416 12.00 12.77 6.31
C LEU A 416 13.37 12.15 6.02
N ASN A 417 13.51 10.83 6.07
CA ASN A 417 14.72 10.14 5.65
C ASN A 417 14.99 10.30 4.14
N LEU A 418 13.95 10.21 3.31
CA LEU A 418 14.06 10.43 1.86
C LEU A 418 14.37 11.89 1.51
N LEU A 419 13.88 12.85 2.29
CA LEU A 419 14.09 14.28 2.08
C LEU A 419 15.47 14.73 2.61
N LEU A 420 15.70 14.59 3.91
CA LEU A 420 16.85 15.20 4.60
C LEU A 420 18.13 14.38 4.44
N ILE A 421 18.04 13.05 4.51
CA ILE A 421 19.25 12.19 4.55
C ILE A 421 19.73 11.82 3.13
N HIS A 422 18.83 11.36 2.27
CA HIS A 422 19.21 10.94 0.91
C HIS A 422 19.64 12.13 0.02
N ARG A 423 19.02 13.31 0.21
CA ARG A 423 19.33 14.55 -0.53
C ARG A 423 20.07 15.59 0.32
N LYS A 424 20.90 15.18 1.28
CA LYS A 424 21.55 16.10 2.24
C LYS A 424 22.40 17.23 1.63
N ARG A 425 22.75 17.14 0.33
CA ARG A 425 23.51 18.16 -0.41
C ARG A 425 22.62 19.24 -1.04
N ASP A 426 21.35 18.93 -1.24
CA ASP A 426 20.40 19.76 -2.00
C ASP A 426 19.43 20.52 -1.07
N VAL A 427 19.47 20.22 0.23
CA VAL A 427 18.61 20.84 1.25
C VAL A 427 19.35 21.98 1.94
N SER A 428 18.75 23.18 1.90
CA SER A 428 19.27 24.36 2.59
C SER A 428 19.19 24.24 4.12
N THR A 429 20.13 24.88 4.82
CA THR A 429 20.20 24.86 6.30
C THR A 429 18.86 25.28 6.93
N ASN A 430 18.25 26.37 6.45
CA ASN A 430 16.96 26.85 6.94
C ASN A 430 15.85 25.79 6.84
N ARG A 431 15.83 24.97 5.77
CA ARG A 431 14.87 23.86 5.67
C ARG A 431 15.09 22.82 6.76
N VAL A 432 16.35 22.42 7.01
CA VAL A 432 16.67 21.46 8.08
C VAL A 432 16.21 22.00 9.43
N LEU A 433 16.56 23.25 9.75
CA LEU A 433 16.18 23.91 11.01
C LEU A 433 14.66 24.00 11.19
N GLY A 434 13.92 24.38 10.14
CA GLY A 434 12.46 24.43 10.15
C GLY A 434 11.83 23.06 10.41
N PHE A 435 12.26 22.03 9.68
CA PHE A 435 11.78 20.66 9.90
C PHE A 435 12.10 20.16 11.32
N VAL A 436 13.30 20.40 11.84
CA VAL A 436 13.68 20.06 13.23
C VAL A 436 12.74 20.75 14.23
N LYS A 437 12.49 22.05 14.08
CA LYS A 437 11.60 22.81 14.96
C LYS A 437 10.17 22.28 14.95
N ARG A 438 9.56 22.05 13.78
CA ARG A 438 8.22 21.45 13.67
C ARG A 438 8.17 19.99 14.14
N LEU A 439 9.26 19.22 14.02
CA LEU A 439 9.32 17.83 14.52
C LEU A 439 9.34 17.74 16.04
N ILE A 440 10.05 18.64 16.72
CA ILE A 440 10.04 18.70 18.19
C ILE A 440 8.67 19.17 18.69
N GLY A 441 8.05 20.13 17.98
CA GLY A 441 6.65 20.49 18.19
C GLY A 441 5.69 19.29 18.04
N ALA A 442 5.91 18.42 17.05
CA ALA A 442 5.12 17.20 16.87
C ALA A 442 5.35 16.19 18.01
N ALA A 443 6.59 16.01 18.48
CA ALA A 443 6.87 15.14 19.62
C ALA A 443 6.13 15.57 20.90
N LEU A 444 5.84 16.87 21.07
CA LEU A 444 4.99 17.38 22.17
C LEU A 444 3.49 17.12 21.99
N THR A 445 2.95 17.12 20.76
CA THR A 445 1.51 16.95 20.53
C THR A 445 1.07 15.48 20.40
N MET A 446 2.02 14.56 20.29
CA MET A 446 1.78 13.12 20.22
C MET A 446 1.26 12.55 21.54
N SER A 447 0.07 11.95 21.50
CA SER A 447 -0.56 11.27 22.65
C SER A 447 0.10 9.94 23.03
N GLU A 448 1.00 9.41 22.21
CA GLU A 448 1.55 8.06 22.31
C GLU A 448 3.08 8.12 22.47
N PRO A 449 3.64 7.54 23.56
CA PRO A 449 5.04 7.75 23.90
C PRO A 449 6.04 7.04 22.97
N SER A 450 5.66 5.93 22.31
CA SER A 450 6.54 5.18 21.41
C SER A 450 6.81 5.97 20.12
N CYS A 451 5.77 6.58 19.55
CA CYS A 451 5.83 7.46 18.39
C CYS A 451 6.66 8.72 18.68
N ALA A 452 6.42 9.37 19.84
CA ALA A 452 7.22 10.52 20.27
C ALA A 452 8.70 10.13 20.48
N GLY A 453 8.98 8.97 21.08
CA GLY A 453 10.33 8.41 21.19
C GLY A 453 10.98 8.15 19.83
N ALA A 454 10.26 7.60 18.85
CA ALA A 454 10.76 7.39 17.49
C ALA A 454 11.11 8.71 16.77
N VAL A 455 10.32 9.77 16.98
CA VAL A 455 10.62 11.12 16.49
C VAL A 455 11.85 11.69 17.19
N LEU A 456 12.00 11.52 18.51
CA LEU A 456 13.18 11.97 19.27
C LEU A 456 14.47 11.26 18.85
N VAL A 457 14.43 9.94 18.63
CA VAL A 457 15.57 9.17 18.08
C VAL A 457 15.95 9.68 16.69
N ARG A 458 14.96 10.05 15.85
CA ARG A 458 15.22 10.65 14.54
C ARG A 458 15.83 12.05 14.66
N LEU A 459 15.35 12.87 15.59
CA LEU A 459 15.89 14.21 15.87
C LEU A 459 17.35 14.16 16.34
N HIS A 460 17.67 13.25 17.27
CA HIS A 460 19.06 13.00 17.70
C HIS A 460 19.97 12.61 16.54
N HIS A 461 19.46 11.80 15.61
CA HIS A 461 20.20 11.47 14.39
C HIS A 461 20.38 12.69 13.47
N LEU A 462 19.36 13.56 13.32
CA LEU A 462 19.47 14.80 12.55
C LEU A 462 20.49 15.78 13.16
N PHE A 463 20.50 15.98 14.48
CA PHE A 463 21.51 16.81 15.15
C PHE A 463 22.94 16.33 14.88
N ARG A 464 23.17 15.01 14.89
CA ARG A 464 24.48 14.41 14.55
C ARG A 464 24.85 14.52 13.06
N LEU A 465 23.88 14.62 12.17
CA LEU A 465 24.11 14.77 10.72
C LEU A 465 24.31 16.22 10.29
N PHE A 466 23.71 17.17 11.01
CA PHE A 466 23.64 18.58 10.67
C PHE A 466 24.08 19.44 11.87
N PRO A 467 25.40 19.67 12.08
CA PRO A 467 25.90 20.46 13.21
C PRO A 467 25.38 21.91 13.21
N GLN A 468 24.95 22.43 12.06
CA GLN A 468 24.27 23.72 11.93
C GLN A 468 22.99 23.83 12.78
N CYS A 469 22.44 22.72 13.28
CA CYS A 469 21.31 22.72 14.21
C CYS A 469 21.67 23.16 15.64
N GLU A 470 22.97 23.29 15.97
CA GLU A 470 23.44 23.80 17.27
C GLU A 470 22.86 25.19 17.60
N VAL A 471 22.66 26.03 16.58
CA VAL A 471 22.03 27.37 16.67
C VAL A 471 20.65 27.34 17.33
N LEU A 472 19.93 26.21 17.30
CA LEU A 472 18.61 26.09 17.95
C LEU A 472 18.71 25.85 19.47
N PHE A 473 19.89 25.59 20.02
CA PHE A 473 20.11 25.50 21.47
C PHE A 473 20.51 26.84 22.08
N ASP A 474 21.04 27.77 21.28
CA ASP A 474 21.41 29.10 21.71
C ASP A 474 20.17 29.97 21.99
N SER A 475 20.25 30.77 23.05
CA SER A 475 19.18 31.72 23.42
C SER A 475 19.41 33.13 22.85
N GLU A 476 20.59 33.39 22.29
CA GLU A 476 20.99 34.66 21.70
C GLU A 476 20.78 34.62 20.19
N THR A 477 19.62 35.12 19.75
CA THR A 477 19.24 35.08 18.33
C THR A 477 19.83 36.27 17.57
N GLU A 478 21.04 36.13 17.04
CA GLU A 478 21.72 37.18 16.25
C GLU A 478 21.02 37.50 14.90
N ILE A 479 20.04 36.68 14.49
CA ILE A 479 19.42 36.72 13.16
C ILE A 479 18.00 37.31 13.25
N GLY A 480 17.75 38.36 12.45
CA GLY A 480 16.61 39.25 12.62
C GLY A 480 15.21 38.65 12.38
N GLY A 481 14.29 38.98 13.27
CA GLY A 481 12.85 38.70 13.16
C GLY A 481 12.41 37.46 13.94
N ALA A 482 11.21 37.50 14.54
CA ALA A 482 10.67 36.37 15.30
C ALA A 482 10.33 35.16 14.39
N TYR A 483 10.51 33.95 14.94
CA TYR A 483 10.09 32.70 14.31
C TYR A 483 8.59 32.73 13.97
N LYS A 484 8.24 32.29 12.76
CA LYS A 484 6.87 32.29 12.23
C LYS A 484 6.35 30.85 12.11
N PRO A 485 5.69 30.32 13.14
CA PRO A 485 5.22 28.93 13.13
C PRO A 485 4.19 28.68 12.02
N ASP A 486 3.31 29.64 11.76
CA ASP A 486 2.17 29.51 10.82
C ASP A 486 2.56 29.47 9.33
N VAL A 487 3.82 29.82 9.00
CA VAL A 487 4.29 29.89 7.60
C VAL A 487 4.64 28.49 7.10
N ASP A 488 3.91 28.02 6.09
CA ASP A 488 4.09 26.68 5.49
C ASP A 488 5.24 26.58 4.46
N ASP A 489 6.06 27.63 4.34
CA ASP A 489 7.37 27.55 3.68
C ASP A 489 8.50 27.46 4.73
N PRO A 490 9.26 26.36 4.77
CA PRO A 490 10.34 26.17 5.74
C PRO A 490 11.52 27.14 5.55
N GLU A 491 11.70 27.79 4.40
CA GLU A 491 12.77 28.78 4.19
C GLU A 491 12.40 30.17 4.71
N ILE A 492 11.10 30.48 4.82
CA ILE A 492 10.58 31.80 5.21
C ILE A 492 10.18 31.83 6.70
N CYS A 493 10.11 30.66 7.36
CA CYS A 493 9.67 30.56 8.76
C CYS A 493 10.65 31.15 9.80
N LEU A 494 11.88 31.49 9.43
CA LEU A 494 12.95 32.01 10.32
C LEU A 494 13.23 31.11 11.54
N PRO A 495 13.61 29.83 11.36
CA PRO A 495 13.71 28.87 12.45
C PRO A 495 14.89 29.16 13.41
N ALA A 496 15.95 29.80 12.92
CA ALA A 496 17.14 30.15 13.70
C ALA A 496 16.88 31.24 14.77
N SER A 497 15.73 31.90 14.77
CA SER A 497 15.36 32.90 15.78
C SER A 497 14.44 32.35 16.89
N SER A 498 14.46 31.03 17.12
CA SER A 498 13.78 30.41 18.27
C SER A 498 14.53 29.19 18.80
N CYS A 499 14.90 29.24 20.08
CA CYS A 499 15.53 28.12 20.79
C CYS A 499 14.55 26.95 21.02
N LEU A 500 15.06 25.73 21.26
CA LEU A 500 14.29 24.51 21.47
C LEU A 500 13.71 24.35 22.88
N TRP A 501 12.96 25.35 23.35
CA TRP A 501 12.27 25.34 24.65
C TRP A 501 11.32 24.14 24.82
N GLU A 502 10.84 23.56 23.71
CA GLU A 502 10.01 22.37 23.68
C GLU A 502 10.69 21.14 24.31
N LEU A 503 12.02 21.01 24.18
CA LEU A 503 12.78 19.91 24.79
C LEU A 503 12.75 19.98 26.33
N ALA A 504 12.72 21.19 26.91
CA ALA A 504 12.62 21.37 28.35
C ALA A 504 11.23 20.96 28.91
N LEU A 505 10.19 20.98 28.07
CA LEU A 505 8.88 20.42 28.41
C LEU A 505 8.84 18.90 28.23
N LEU A 506 9.45 18.36 27.17
CA LEU A 506 9.57 16.90 26.97
C LEU A 506 10.35 16.23 28.11
N HIS A 507 11.36 16.88 28.68
CA HIS A 507 12.07 16.37 29.87
C HIS A 507 11.18 16.26 31.12
N ARG A 508 9.99 16.91 31.14
CA ARG A 508 8.98 16.79 32.20
C ARG A 508 7.82 15.85 31.84
N HIS A 509 7.97 15.08 30.75
CA HIS A 509 6.93 14.16 30.28
C HIS A 509 6.71 13.00 31.26
N PHE A 510 5.50 12.44 31.30
CA PHE A 510 5.13 11.40 32.29
C PHE A 510 5.74 10.02 32.00
N SER A 511 6.10 9.75 30.74
CA SER A 511 6.64 8.45 30.31
C SER A 511 8.17 8.45 30.39
N PRO A 512 8.79 7.45 31.04
CA PRO A 512 10.25 7.37 31.15
C PRO A 512 10.95 7.22 29.78
N LEU A 513 10.28 6.65 28.79
CA LEU A 513 10.80 6.45 27.42
C LEU A 513 11.12 7.75 26.65
N ILE A 514 10.72 8.90 27.19
CA ILE A 514 10.94 10.23 26.60
C ILE A 514 11.93 11.07 27.44
N ILE A 515 12.15 10.67 28.70
CA ILE A 515 13.06 11.36 29.64
C ILE A 515 14.50 10.82 29.50
N PHE A 516 14.64 9.51 29.21
CA PHE A 516 15.89 8.82 28.94
C PHE A 516 16.24 8.80 27.44
#